data_AF-A0A2D7BSN6-F1
#
_entry.id   AF-A0A2D7BSN6-F1
#
_cell.length_a   1.000
_cell.length_b   1.000
_cell.length_c   1.000
_cell.angle_alpha   90.00
_cell.angle_beta   90.00
_cell.angle_gamma   90.00
#
_symmetry.space_group_name_H-M   'P 1'
#
loop_
_entity.id
_entity.type
_entity.pdbx_description
1 polymer ?
#
loop_
_entity_poly.entity_id
_entity_poly.type
_entity_poly.pdbx_seq_one_letter_code
_entity_poly.pdbx_strand_id
1 'polypeptide(L)'
;MKIPVTELDIIFISYDEPNANANFADLQSKCPWAKRSHGVFGSDAAHKAASALSETDRWVGVDADNIVDPDFFGAEIDTDKIEDDWVISWSGKNDVNGL
;
A
#
# COMPACT_ATOMS: atom_id res chain seq x y z
N MET A 1 13.47 -15.13 6.65
CA MET A 1 12.27 -15.91 6.30
C MET A 1 11.61 -15.19 5.15
N LYS A 2 10.89 -15.90 4.27
CA LYS A 2 10.10 -15.21 3.24
C LYS A 2 8.66 -15.05 3.69
N ILE A 3 8.13 -13.84 3.57
CA ILE A 3 6.72 -13.56 3.83
C ILE A 3 6.04 -13.14 2.52
N PRO A 4 4.94 -13.78 2.12
CA PRO A 4 4.12 -13.29 1.02
C PRO A 4 3.53 -11.93 1.36
N VAL A 5 3.44 -11.02 0.39
CA VAL A 5 2.79 -9.72 0.57
C VAL A 5 1.32 -9.87 0.98
N THR A 6 0.67 -10.97 0.58
CA THR A 6 -0.73 -11.26 0.93
C THR A 6 -0.97 -11.57 2.41
N GLU A 7 0.08 -11.83 3.19
CA GLU A 7 0.01 -12.01 4.65
C GLU A 7 0.12 -10.67 5.41
N LEU A 8 0.36 -9.56 4.70
CA LEU A 8 0.45 -8.22 5.28
C LEU A 8 -0.87 -7.46 5.12
N ASP A 9 -1.15 -6.56 6.05
CA ASP A 9 -2.17 -5.55 5.81
C ASP A 9 -1.77 -4.66 4.63
N ILE A 10 -2.74 -4.37 3.78
CA ILE A 10 -2.62 -3.43 2.69
C ILE A 10 -3.54 -2.25 2.98
N ILE A 11 -2.95 -1.06 3.10
CA ILE A 11 -3.64 0.13 3.56
C ILE A 11 -3.55 1.21 2.48
N PHE A 12 -4.71 1.54 1.93
CA PHE A 12 -4.87 2.60 0.95
C PHE A 12 -4.94 3.95 1.67
N ILE A 13 -3.98 4.84 1.39
CA ILE A 13 -3.91 6.18 1.97
C ILE A 13 -4.46 7.17 0.98
N SER A 14 -5.48 7.93 1.37
CA SER A 14 -6.15 8.88 0.49
C SER A 14 -6.56 10.16 1.21
N TYR A 15 -6.62 11.26 0.47
CA TYR A 15 -7.08 12.55 0.97
C TYR A 15 -8.13 13.16 0.04
N ASP A 16 -7.72 13.87 -1.01
CA ASP A 16 -8.60 14.56 -1.96
C ASP A 16 -8.30 14.22 -3.44
N GLU A 17 -7.58 13.13 -3.69
CA GLU A 17 -7.21 12.71 -5.03
C GLU A 17 -8.48 12.37 -5.84
N PRO A 18 -8.61 12.87 -7.08
CA PRO A 18 -9.85 12.78 -7.86
C PRO A 18 -10.26 11.32 -8.16
N ASN A 19 -9.28 10.42 -8.27
CA ASN A 19 -9.50 9.02 -8.61
C ASN A 19 -9.53 8.09 -7.39
N ALA A 20 -9.36 8.61 -6.16
CA ALA A 20 -9.17 7.80 -4.96
C ALA A 20 -10.27 6.74 -4.75
N ASN A 21 -11.53 7.08 -5.02
CA ASN A 21 -12.64 6.13 -4.86
C ASN A 21 -12.62 5.02 -5.92
N ALA A 22 -12.29 5.35 -7.16
CA ALA A 22 -12.20 4.38 -8.25
C ALA A 22 -11.01 3.44 -8.04
N ASN A 23 -9.85 4.01 -7.70
CA ASN A 23 -8.62 3.25 -7.42
C ASN A 23 -8.79 2.35 -6.19
N PHE A 24 -9.46 2.82 -5.14
CA PHE A 24 -9.75 1.98 -3.98
C PHE A 24 -10.72 0.84 -4.30
N ALA A 25 -11.74 1.08 -5.13
CA ALA A 25 -12.64 0.01 -5.58
C ALA A 25 -11.91 -1.04 -6.43
N ASP A 26 -11.01 -0.61 -7.31
CA ASP A 26 -10.12 -1.51 -8.05
C ASP A 26 -9.23 -2.33 -7.11
N LEU A 27 -8.59 -1.69 -6.13
CA LEU A 27 -7.77 -2.38 -5.12
C LEU A 27 -8.60 -3.40 -4.33
N GLN A 28 -9.80 -3.04 -3.85
CA GLN A 28 -10.68 -3.98 -3.14
C GLN A 28 -11.08 -5.18 -4.00
N SER A 29 -11.21 -5.01 -5.32
CA SER A 29 -11.54 -6.13 -6.21
C SER A 29 -10.41 -7.16 -6.32
N LYS A 30 -9.15 -6.73 -6.15
CA LYS A 30 -7.93 -7.56 -6.20
C LYS A 30 -7.52 -8.08 -4.81
N CYS A 31 -7.71 -7.25 -3.80
CA CYS A 31 -7.33 -7.44 -2.41
C CYS A 31 -8.53 -7.07 -1.50
N PRO A 32 -9.49 -7.99 -1.29
CA PRO A 32 -10.71 -7.71 -0.53
C PRO A 32 -10.50 -7.34 0.94
N TRP A 33 -9.32 -7.67 1.51
CA TRP A 33 -8.95 -7.33 2.88
C TRP A 33 -8.28 -5.95 3.00
N ALA A 34 -8.07 -5.24 1.89
CA ALA A 34 -7.46 -3.91 1.91
C ALA A 34 -8.27 -2.93 2.76
N LYS A 35 -7.58 -2.25 3.68
CA LYS A 35 -8.13 -1.18 4.53
C LYS A 35 -7.90 0.18 3.87
N ARG A 36 -8.63 1.21 4.31
CA ARG A 36 -8.45 2.59 3.83
C ARG A 36 -8.33 3.58 4.96
N SER A 37 -7.26 4.35 4.94
CA SER A 37 -7.09 5.58 5.72
C SER A 37 -7.47 6.75 4.83
N HIS A 38 -8.45 7.57 5.24
CA HIS A 38 -8.98 8.64 4.40
C HIS A 38 -9.13 9.97 5.15
N GLY A 39 -8.78 11.07 4.49
CA GLY A 39 -9.06 12.43 4.96
C GLY A 39 -8.09 12.94 6.05
N VAL A 40 -6.96 12.26 6.24
CA VAL A 40 -5.94 12.65 7.22
C VAL A 40 -4.95 13.62 6.56
N PHE A 41 -4.94 14.86 7.05
CA PHE A 41 -4.07 15.91 6.49
C PHE A 41 -2.62 15.78 6.98
N GLY A 42 -1.68 15.86 6.04
CA GLY A 42 -0.24 15.81 6.29
C GLY A 42 0.34 14.39 6.19
N SER A 43 1.47 14.27 5.47
CA SER A 43 2.07 12.96 5.13
C SER A 43 2.40 12.10 6.36
N ASP A 44 3.06 12.66 7.37
CA ASP A 44 3.38 11.94 8.61
C ASP A 44 2.13 11.47 9.36
N ALA A 45 1.12 12.34 9.48
CA ALA A 45 -0.14 12.01 10.14
C ALA A 45 -0.90 10.90 9.39
N ALA A 46 -0.88 10.94 8.05
CA ALA A 46 -1.52 9.94 7.21
C ALA A 46 -0.89 8.54 7.39
N HIS A 47 0.44 8.45 7.44
CA HIS A 47 1.15 7.18 7.69
C HIS A 47 0.92 6.66 9.11
N LYS A 48 0.85 7.54 10.12
CA LYS A 48 0.50 7.15 11.50
C LYS A 48 -0.93 6.62 11.60
N ALA A 49 -1.87 7.28 10.92
CA ALA A 49 -3.26 6.82 10.87
C ALA A 49 -3.38 5.47 10.16
N ALA A 50 -2.64 5.27 9.06
CA ALA A 50 -2.56 3.97 8.39
C ALA A 50 -1.97 2.89 9.33
N SER A 51 -0.85 3.18 9.99
CA SER A 51 -0.23 2.24 10.94
C SER A 51 -1.17 1.84 12.08
N ALA A 52 -2.01 2.76 12.56
CA ALA A 52 -3.01 2.47 13.60
C ALA A 52 -4.16 1.55 13.13
N LEU A 53 -4.35 1.39 11.82
CA LEU A 53 -5.32 0.44 11.24
C LEU A 53 -4.72 -0.96 11.03
N SER A 54 -3.40 -1.09 11.09
CA SER A 54 -2.72 -2.36 10.87
C SER A 54 -2.76 -3.24 12.12
N GLU A 55 -2.96 -4.53 11.89
CA GLU A 55 -2.88 -5.63 12.85
C GLU A 55 -1.60 -6.46 12.65
N THR A 56 -0.85 -6.23 11.57
CA THR A 56 0.43 -6.87 11.27
C THR A 56 1.61 -6.01 11.71
N ASP A 57 2.76 -6.64 12.02
CA ASP A 57 3.98 -5.93 12.46
C ASP A 57 4.53 -4.96 11.40
N ARG A 58 4.30 -5.29 10.12
CA ARG A 58 4.59 -4.45 8.95
C ARG A 58 3.35 -4.41 8.06
N TRP A 59 3.19 -3.34 7.28
CA TRP A 59 2.07 -3.18 6.36
C TRP A 59 2.54 -2.54 5.06
N VAL A 60 1.74 -2.71 4.00
CA VAL A 60 1.98 -2.09 2.70
C VAL A 60 1.07 -0.87 2.55
N GLY A 61 1.67 0.29 2.29
CA GLY A 61 0.95 1.49 1.92
C GLY A 61 0.74 1.60 0.42
N VAL A 62 -0.46 2.03 0.01
CA VAL A 62 -0.80 2.35 -1.37
C VAL A 62 -1.33 3.77 -1.41
N ASP A 63 -0.64 4.65 -2.14
CA ASP A 63 -1.10 6.03 -2.37
C ASP A 63 -2.32 6.06 -3.30
N ALA A 64 -3.20 7.03 -3.11
CA ALA A 64 -4.52 7.00 -3.72
C ALA A 64 -4.55 7.23 -5.23
N ASP A 65 -3.48 7.80 -5.79
CA ASP A 65 -3.31 8.04 -7.22
C ASP A 65 -2.74 6.81 -7.97
N ASN A 66 -2.43 5.73 -7.26
CA ASN A 66 -1.92 4.50 -7.85
C ASN A 66 -2.99 3.42 -8.09
N ILE A 67 -2.78 2.63 -9.13
CA ILE A 67 -3.49 1.38 -9.41
C ILE A 67 -2.51 0.23 -9.21
N VAL A 68 -2.84 -0.73 -8.34
CA VAL A 68 -1.93 -1.84 -8.03
C VAL A 68 -1.97 -2.89 -9.14
N ASP A 69 -0.81 -3.23 -9.67
CA ASP A 69 -0.64 -4.34 -10.62
C ASP A 69 -0.95 -5.67 -9.92
N PRO A 70 -1.85 -6.53 -10.45
CA PRO A 70 -2.13 -7.85 -9.86
C PRO A 70 -0.88 -8.71 -9.60
N ASP A 71 0.17 -8.57 -10.40
CA ASP A 71 1.42 -9.34 -10.22
C ASP A 71 2.11 -9.01 -8.89
N PHE A 72 1.84 -7.83 -8.30
CA PHE A 72 2.34 -7.43 -6.99
C PHE A 72 1.97 -8.43 -5.89
N PHE A 73 0.77 -9.04 -5.95
CA PHE A 73 0.31 -9.98 -4.93
C PHE A 73 1.04 -11.33 -4.99
N GLY A 74 1.83 -11.58 -6.03
CA GLY A 74 2.76 -12.72 -6.10
C GLY A 74 4.12 -12.45 -5.45
N ALA A 75 4.38 -11.24 -4.95
CA ALA A 75 5.66 -10.88 -4.38
C ALA A 75 5.88 -11.48 -2.97
N GLU A 76 7.14 -11.82 -2.70
CA GLU A 76 7.62 -12.27 -1.39
C GLU A 76 8.70 -11.31 -0.89
N ILE A 77 8.63 -10.98 0.40
CA ILE A 77 9.65 -10.18 1.08
C ILE A 77 10.56 -11.12 1.86
N ASP A 78 11.87 -11.01 1.60
CA ASP A 78 12.89 -11.74 2.35
C ASP A 78 13.26 -10.96 3.61
N THR A 79 12.69 -11.34 4.75
CA THR A 79 12.85 -10.65 6.03
C THR A 79 14.27 -10.76 6.59
N ASP A 80 15.10 -11.70 6.09
CA ASP A 80 16.49 -11.83 6.55
C ASP A 80 17.41 -10.77 5.93
N LYS A 81 16.90 -10.00 4.95
CA LYS A 81 17.65 -8.98 4.20
C LYS A 81 17.24 -7.55 4.54
N ILE A 82 16.35 -7.37 5.52
CA ILE A 82 15.81 -6.07 5.90
C ILE A 82 16.01 -5.86 7.41
N GLU A 83 16.35 -4.64 7.80
CA GLU A 83 16.42 -4.25 9.20
C GLU A 83 15.08 -3.63 9.65
N ASP A 84 14.88 -3.51 10.97
CA ASP A 84 13.61 -3.09 11.56
C ASP A 84 13.19 -1.67 11.17
N ASP A 85 14.15 -0.78 10.94
CA ASP A 85 13.95 0.63 10.57
C ASP A 85 13.97 0.88 9.05
N TRP A 86 14.02 -0.19 8.24
CA TRP A 86 14.02 -0.06 6.78
C TRP A 86 12.61 -0.05 6.20
N VAL A 87 12.45 0.77 5.16
CA VAL A 87 11.25 0.84 4.31
C VAL A 87 11.57 0.23 2.95
N ILE A 88 10.67 -0.65 2.47
CA ILE A 88 10.72 -1.18 1.11
C ILE A 88 9.79 -0.31 0.25
N SER A 89 10.28 0.11 -0.91
CA SER A 89 9.50 0.86 -1.89
C SER A 89 9.47 0.11 -3.21
N TRP A 90 8.28 0.01 -3.79
CA TRP A 90 8.08 -0.52 -5.14
C TRP A 90 7.94 0.64 -6.11
N SER A 91 8.59 0.52 -7.27
CA SER A 91 8.46 1.53 -8.33
C SER A 91 7.12 1.39 -9.02
N GLY A 92 6.38 2.48 -9.12
CA GLY A 92 5.23 2.58 -10.02
C GLY A 92 5.69 2.75 -11.46
N LYS A 93 4.80 2.43 -12.39
CA LYS A 93 4.96 2.77 -13.81
C LYS A 93 4.09 3.97 -14.12
N ASN A 94 4.68 5.00 -14.70
CA ASN A 94 3.98 6.20 -15.13
C ASN A 94 3.29 5.95 -16.48
N ASP A 95 1.97 6.03 -16.52
CA ASP A 95 1.21 5.76 -17.74
C ASP A 95 1.35 6.83 -18.83
N VAL A 96 1.89 8.02 -18.52
CA VAL A 96 2.10 9.10 -19.50
C VAL A 96 3.31 8.84 -20.38
N ASN A 97 4.40 8.33 -19.80
CA ASN A 97 5.68 8.18 -20.50
C ASN A 97 6.33 6.79 -20.36
N GLY A 98 5.73 5.89 -19.58
CA GLY A 98 6.20 4.53 -19.35
C GLY A 98 7.45 4.42 -18.46
N LEU A 99 7.86 5.51 -17.80
CA LEU A 99 8.94 5.52 -16.82
C LEU A 99 8.53 4.90 -15.49
#